data_AF-A0A8X6H7C6-F1
#
_entry.id   AF-A0A8X6H7C6-F1
#
_cell.length_a   1.000
_cell.length_b   1.000
_cell.length_c   1.000
_cell.angle_alpha   90.00
_cell.angle_beta   90.00
_cell.angle_gamma   90.00
#
_symmetry.space_group_name_H-M   'P 1'
#
loop_
_entity.id
_entity.type
_entity.pdbx_description
1 polymer ?
#
loop_
_entity_poly.entity_id
_entity_poly.type
_entity_poly.pdbx_seq_one_letter_code
_entity_poly.pdbx_strand_id
1 'polypeptide(L)'
;MGALLAACLAKEVKKIIDQKCSTKAILWTDSQITLYWIKGPSHRWKPFVANRVREIQASPILTRGSTVQARTTQQISLPEELV
;
A
#
# COMPACT_ATOMS: atom_id res chain seq x y z
N MET A 1 -0.31 5.44 10.01
CA MET A 1 -0.03 6.84 9.59
C MET A 1 0.88 6.90 8.38
N GLY A 2 1.97 6.12 8.32
CA GLY A 2 2.92 6.16 7.20
C GLY A 2 2.34 5.88 5.81
N ALA A 3 1.35 4.97 5.68
CA ALA A 3 0.80 4.63 4.36
C ALA A 3 0.11 5.78 3.63
N LEU A 4 -0.54 6.70 4.36
CA LEU A 4 -1.16 7.88 3.74
C LEU A 4 -0.09 8.85 3.23
N LEU A 5 0.93 9.11 4.06
CA LEU A 5 2.06 9.97 3.66
C LEU A 5 2.82 9.38 2.46
N ALA A 6 3.02 8.06 2.46
CA ALA A 6 3.63 7.36 1.34
C ALA A 6 2.79 7.48 0.05
N ALA A 7 1.46 7.40 0.16
CA ALA A 7 0.56 7.61 -0.97
C ALA A 7 0.63 9.06 -1.50
N CYS A 8 0.64 10.05 -0.61
CA CYS A 8 0.78 11.46 -0.98
C CYS A 8 2.13 11.75 -1.64
N LEU A 9 3.23 11.22 -1.09
CA LEU A 9 4.55 11.38 -1.68
C LEU A 9 4.62 10.71 -3.05
N ALA A 10 4.12 9.48 -3.17
CA ALA A 10 4.07 8.78 -4.45
C ALA A 10 3.25 9.55 -5.50
N LYS A 11 2.20 10.27 -5.08
CA LYS A 11 1.42 11.17 -5.93
C LYS A 11 2.24 12.29 -6.52
N GLU A 12 2.97 13.01 -5.67
CA GLU A 12 3.81 14.12 -6.14
C GLU A 12 4.99 13.61 -6.99
N VAL A 13 5.62 12.51 -6.58
CA VAL A 13 6.73 11.89 -7.33
C VAL A 13 6.26 11.39 -8.69
N LYS A 14 5.11 10.71 -8.77
CA LYS A 14 4.57 10.25 -10.05
C LYS A 14 4.21 11.42 -10.95
N LYS A 15 3.65 12.51 -10.44
CA LYS A 15 3.34 13.70 -11.25
C LYS A 15 4.57 14.24 -11.96
N ILE A 16 5.73 14.20 -11.30
CA ILE A 16 7.01 14.62 -11.88
C ILE A 16 7.53 13.60 -12.91
N ILE A 17 7.39 12.30 -12.63
CA ILE A 17 7.91 11.22 -13.49
C ILE A 17 7.04 10.98 -14.74
N ASP A 18 5.70 11.01 -14.61
CA ASP A 18 4.75 10.78 -15.71
C ASP A 18 4.85 11.85 -16.80
N GLN A 19 5.39 13.04 -16.50
CA GLN A 19 5.72 14.04 -17.53
C GLN A 19 6.77 13.55 -18.54
N LYS A 20 7.59 12.57 -18.15
CA LYS A 20 8.66 12.01 -19.00
C LYS A 20 8.34 10.60 -19.47
N CYS A 21 7.82 9.72 -18.60
CA CYS A 21 7.49 8.34 -18.94
C CYS A 21 6.30 7.85 -18.10
N SER A 22 5.27 7.29 -18.74
CA SER A 22 4.14 6.69 -18.01
C SER A 22 4.60 5.48 -17.20
N THR A 23 4.70 5.66 -15.87
CA THR A 23 5.33 4.68 -14.98
C THR A 23 4.34 4.13 -13.96
N LYS A 24 4.37 2.80 -13.79
CA LYS A 24 3.59 2.09 -12.78
C LYS A 24 4.31 2.16 -11.43
N ALA A 25 3.66 2.73 -10.41
CA ALA A 25 4.23 2.83 -9.07
C ALA A 25 3.66 1.71 -8.17
N ILE A 26 4.52 0.99 -7.45
CA ILE A 26 4.12 -0.07 -6.51
C ILE A 26 4.54 0.36 -5.10
N LEU A 27 3.59 0.40 -4.17
CA LEU A 27 3.83 0.74 -2.77
C LEU A 27 3.69 -0.50 -1.89
N TRP A 28 4.58 -0.64 -0.93
CA TRP A 28 4.61 -1.77 0.01
C TRP A 28 4.36 -1.26 1.43
N THR A 29 3.66 -2.05 2.24
CA THR A 29 3.53 -1.81 3.67
C THR A 29 3.71 -3.12 4.42
N ASP A 30 4.47 -3.06 5.51
CA ASP A 30 4.68 -4.14 6.48
C ASP A 30 3.49 -4.32 7.44
N SER A 31 2.63 -3.31 7.54
CA SER A 31 1.46 -3.33 8.41
C SER A 31 0.31 -4.13 7.79
N GLN A 32 0.10 -5.37 8.26
CA GLN A 32 -1.03 -6.21 7.86
C GLN A 32 -2.38 -5.55 8.13
N ILE A 33 -2.51 -4.82 9.26
CA ILE A 33 -3.72 -4.06 9.61
C ILE A 33 -4.00 -2.97 8.58
N THR A 34 -2.95 -2.25 8.15
CA THR A 34 -3.08 -1.21 7.13
C THR A 34 -3.50 -1.82 5.79
N LEU A 35 -2.91 -2.97 5.41
CA LEU A 35 -3.31 -3.68 4.20
C LEU A 35 -4.77 -4.14 4.26
N TYR A 36 -5.22 -4.64 5.40
CA TYR A 36 -6.60 -5.06 5.63
C TYR A 36 -7.59 -3.89 5.44
N TRP A 37 -7.26 -2.71 5.98
CA TRP A 37 -8.07 -1.51 5.79
C TRP A 37 -8.14 -1.03 4.34
N ILE A 38 -7.02 -1.03 3.63
CA ILE A 38 -6.93 -0.57 2.23
C ILE A 38 -7.69 -1.52 1.28
N LYS A 39 -7.64 -2.83 1.54
CA LYS A 39 -8.37 -3.84 0.74
C LYS A 39 -9.88 -3.81 0.98
N GLY A 40 -10.32 -3.39 2.17
CA GLY A 40 -11.74 -3.29 2.50
C GLY A 40 -12.38 -1.97 2.02
N PRO A 41 -13.72 -1.93 1.92
CA PRO A 41 -14.41 -0.69 1.60
C PRO A 41 -14.29 0.31 2.76
N SER A 42 -13.94 1.55 2.46
CA SER A 42 -13.69 2.60 3.47
C SER A 42 -14.83 2.82 4.46
N HIS A 43 -16.09 2.67 4.03
CA HIS A 43 -17.29 2.88 4.86
C HIS A 43 -17.45 1.84 5.99
N ARG A 44 -16.74 0.71 5.93
CA ARG A 44 -16.79 -0.32 6.98
C ARG A 44 -16.01 0.08 8.24
N TRP A 45 -15.12 1.08 8.12
CA TRP A 45 -14.23 1.47 9.21
C TRP A 45 -14.76 2.65 10.01
N LYS A 46 -14.26 2.81 11.24
CA LYS A 46 -14.50 4.00 12.06
C LYS A 46 -14.06 5.27 11.28
N PRO A 47 -14.71 6.43 11.49
CA PRO A 47 -14.50 7.64 10.67
C PRO A 47 -13.03 8.02 10.45
N PHE A 48 -12.20 7.91 11.48
CA PHE A 48 -10.77 8.17 11.42
C PHE A 48 -10.00 7.28 10.42
N VAL A 49 -10.35 6.01 10.35
CA VAL A 49 -9.74 5.04 9.43
C VAL A 49 -10.39 5.15 8.06
N ALA A 50 -11.73 5.29 8.02
CA ALA A 50 -12.50 5.45 6.80
C ALA A 50 -12.01 6.63 5.95
N ASN A 51 -11.76 7.79 6.58
CA ASN A 51 -11.27 8.99 5.89
C ASN A 51 -9.91 8.75 5.24
N ARG A 52 -9.00 8.06 5.94
CA ARG A 52 -7.66 7.74 5.40
C ARG A 52 -7.70 6.70 4.29
N VAL A 53 -8.48 5.64 4.48
CA VAL A 53 -8.66 4.60 3.46
C VAL A 53 -9.27 5.21 2.21
N ARG A 54 -10.26 6.11 2.36
CA ARG A 54 -10.86 6.84 1.24
C ARG A 54 -9.82 7.67 0.50
N GLU A 55 -8.97 8.41 1.19
CA GLU A 55 -7.93 9.24 0.57
C GLU A 55 -6.87 8.41 -0.17
N ILE A 56 -6.47 7.27 0.41
CA ILE A 56 -5.56 6.31 -0.20
C ILE A 56 -6.21 5.67 -1.45
N GLN A 57 -7.48 5.24 -1.36
CA GLN A 57 -8.22 4.63 -2.48
C GLN A 57 -8.54 5.64 -3.59
N ALA A 58 -8.80 6.89 -3.24
CA ALA A 58 -9.05 7.98 -4.20
C ALA A 58 -7.79 8.40 -4.96
N SER A 59 -6.60 8.03 -4.47
CA SER A 59 -5.35 8.33 -5.17
C SER A 59 -5.22 7.42 -6.40
N PRO A 60 -5.21 7.99 -7.63
CA PRO A 60 -5.22 7.21 -8.89
C PRO A 60 -4.00 6.31 -9.07
N ILE A 61 -2.97 6.50 -8.25
CA ILE A 61 -1.76 5.69 -8.19
C ILE A 61 -2.01 4.29 -7.64
N LEU A 62 -3.01 4.10 -6.79
CA LEU A 62 -3.28 2.81 -6.15
C LEU A 62 -4.44 2.05 -6.80
N THR A 63 -5.18 2.69 -7.71
CA THR A 63 -6.41 2.15 -8.30
C THR A 63 -6.23 1.59 -9.71
N ARG A 64 -5.22 2.03 -10.49
CA ARG A 64 -4.97 1.49 -11.84
C ARG A 64 -3.71 0.62 -11.88
N GLY A 65 -3.87 -0.62 -11.42
CA GLY A 65 -2.88 -1.69 -11.58
C GLY A 65 -1.80 -1.80 -10.49
N SER A 66 -1.74 -0.86 -9.56
CA SER A 66 -0.72 -0.83 -8.50
C SER A 66 -1.15 -1.60 -7.27
N THR A 67 -0.69 -2.84 -7.15
CA THR A 67 -1.02 -3.70 -6.01
C THR A 67 -0.20 -3.28 -4.79
N VAL A 68 -0.87 -2.86 -3.71
CA VAL A 68 -0.22 -2.81 -2.39
C VAL A 68 -0.05 -4.25 -1.93
N GLN A 69 1.19 -4.72 -1.90
CA GLN A 69 1.52 -6.07 -1.51
C GLN A 69 2.07 -6.06 -0.07
N ALA A 70 1.67 -7.06 0.73
CA ALA A 70 2.37 -7.37 1.97
C ALA A 70 3.58 -8.23 1.62
N ARG A 71 4.71 -8.00 2.30
CA ARG A 71 5.69 -9.07 2.48
C ARG A 71 5.09 -10.04 3.48
N THR A 72 4.50 -11.14 3.00
CA THR A 72 4.30 -12.30 3.86
C THR A 72 5.69 -12.75 4.27
N THR A 73 6.00 -12.71 5.56
CA THR A 73 7.20 -13.31 6.14
C THR A 73 7.30 -14.74 5.61
N GLN A 74 8.20 -15.00 4.66
CA GLN A 74 8.71 -16.35 4.49
C GLN A 74 9.29 -16.74 5.84
N GLN A 75 8.75 -17.83 6.41
CA GLN A 75 9.39 -18.54 7.49
C GLN A 75 10.88 -18.68 7.15
N ILE A 76 11.75 -18.14 7.99
CA ILE A 76 13.05 -18.76 8.20
C ILE A 76 12.73 -20.03 8.98
N SER A 77 12.30 -21.07 8.27
CA SER A 77 12.42 -22.44 8.75
C SER A 77 13.91 -22.77 8.71
N LEU A 78 14.54 -22.74 9.88
CA LEU A 78 15.83 -23.40 10.10
C LEU A 78 15.71 -24.83 9.55
N PRO A 79 16.64 -25.31 8.71
CA PRO A 79 16.60 -26.68 8.24
C PRO A 79 16.81 -27.62 9.44
N GLU A 80 15.84 -28.50 9.71
CA GLU A 80 15.98 -29.67 10.58
C GLU A 80 16.90 -30.71 9.90
N GLU A 81 18.15 -30.37 9.64
CA GLU A 81 19.14 -31.30 9.08
C GLU A 81 20.40 -31.39 9.95
N LEU A 82 20.19 -31.39 11.27
CA LEU A 82 21.18 -31.76 12.29
C LEU A 82 20.49 -32.54 13.43
N VAL A 83 19.96 -33.72 13.11
CA VAL A 83 19.82 -34.88 14.01
C VAL A 83 20.22 -36.12 13.24
#